data_AF-A0A7C3XD77-F1
#
_entry.id   AF-A0A7C3XD77-F1
#
_cell.length_a   1.000
_cell.length_b   1.000
_cell.length_c   1.000
_cell.angle_alpha   90.00
_cell.angle_beta   90.00
_cell.angle_gamma   90.00
#
_symmetry.space_group_name_H-M   'P 1'
#
loop_
_entity.id
_entity.type
_entity.pdbx_description
1 polymer ?
#
loop_
_entity_poly.entity_id
_entity_poly.type
_entity_poly.pdbx_seq_one_letter_code
_entity_poly.pdbx_strand_id
1 'polypeptide(L)'
;MGKGKIAAQVGHASVTASENVRKKHVSWWRRWIAEGQCKVILKVYSEAELLRLKDEAEKNSLPTVLVHDSGLTQLEPGTLTCLGIGPGPSSLIDKVTRSLRLL
;
A
#
# COMPACT_ATOMS: atom_id res chain seq x y z
N MET A 1 -7.86 -14.06 3.19
CA MET A 1 -6.45 -14.50 3.09
C MET A 1 -5.96 -14.98 4.46
N GLY A 2 -5.15 -16.04 4.53
CA GLY A 2 -4.52 -16.47 5.80
C GLY A 2 -3.39 -15.54 6.26
N LYS A 3 -2.98 -15.62 7.54
CA LYS A 3 -2.00 -14.71 8.16
C LYS A 3 -0.68 -14.60 7.39
N GLY A 4 -0.10 -15.74 6.99
CA GLY A 4 1.16 -15.74 6.23
C GLY A 4 1.03 -15.09 4.84
N LYS A 5 -0.12 -15.31 4.19
CA LYS A 5 -0.43 -14.71 2.88
C LYS A 5 -0.57 -13.19 2.99
N ILE A 6 -1.26 -12.71 4.03
CA ILE A 6 -1.36 -11.29 4.36
C ILE A 6 0.04 -10.69 4.52
N ALA A 7 0.89 -11.30 5.35
CA ALA A 7 2.24 -10.81 5.59
C ALA A 7 3.07 -10.71 4.30
N ALA A 8 2.97 -11.73 3.42
CA ALA A 8 3.65 -11.73 2.13
C ALA A 8 3.18 -10.59 1.21
N GLN A 9 1.85 -10.41 1.05
CA GLN A 9 1.32 -9.36 0.17
C GLN A 9 1.60 -7.94 0.71
N VAL A 10 1.53 -7.75 2.03
CA VAL A 10 1.95 -6.51 2.68
C VAL A 10 3.44 -6.25 2.45
N GLY A 11 4.28 -7.29 2.53
CA GLY A 11 5.70 -7.21 2.21
C GLY A 11 5.95 -6.77 0.78
N HIS A 12 5.30 -7.40 -0.20
CA HIS A 12 5.39 -7.02 -1.61
C HIS A 12 4.98 -5.56 -1.84
N ALA A 13 3.85 -5.13 -1.27
CA ALA A 13 3.35 -3.77 -1.37
C ALA A 13 4.36 -2.79 -0.79
N SER A 14 4.86 -3.07 0.42
CA SER A 14 5.79 -2.18 1.12
C SER A 14 7.13 -2.03 0.40
N VAL A 15 7.73 -3.11 -0.08
CA VAL A 15 9.04 -3.06 -0.75
C VAL A 15 8.94 -2.30 -2.06
N THR A 16 7.92 -2.64 -2.87
CA THR A 16 7.71 -2.01 -4.18
C THR A 16 7.36 -0.53 -4.03
N ALA A 17 6.49 -0.19 -3.08
CA ALA A 17 6.14 1.20 -2.80
C ALA A 17 7.35 2.01 -2.32
N SER A 18 8.12 1.48 -1.37
CA SER A 18 9.37 2.10 -0.89
C SER A 18 10.34 2.38 -2.04
N GLU A 19 10.59 1.41 -2.93
CA GLU A 19 11.51 1.57 -4.05
C GLU A 19 11.01 2.61 -5.08
N ASN A 20 9.71 2.63 -5.35
CA ASN A 20 9.12 3.64 -6.23
C ASN A 20 9.29 5.06 -5.68
N VAL A 21 9.07 5.24 -4.37
CA VAL A 21 9.27 6.54 -3.71
C VAL A 21 10.75 6.90 -3.62
N ARG A 22 11.64 5.94 -3.39
CA ARG A 22 13.09 6.18 -3.39
C ARG A 22 13.56 6.79 -4.72
N LYS A 23 13.03 6.30 -5.85
CA LYS A 23 13.36 6.79 -7.19
C LYS A 23 12.74 8.14 -7.52
N LYS A 24 11.48 8.38 -7.12
CA LYS A 24 10.69 9.55 -7.57
C LYS A 24 10.59 10.70 -6.55
N HIS A 25 10.66 10.39 -5.25
CA HIS A 25 10.51 11.34 -4.14
C HIS A 25 11.54 11.03 -3.04
N VAL A 26 12.82 11.11 -3.38
CA VAL A 26 13.93 10.70 -2.49
C VAL A 26 13.92 11.39 -1.12
N SER A 27 13.45 12.64 -1.02
CA SER A 27 13.35 13.37 0.24
C SER A 27 12.33 12.75 1.19
N TRP A 28 11.15 12.37 0.68
CA TRP A 28 10.11 11.67 1.47
C TRP A 28 10.61 10.32 1.93
N TRP A 29 11.25 9.57 1.02
CA TRP A 29 11.82 8.27 1.34
C TRP A 29 12.89 8.36 2.43
N ARG A 30 13.86 9.28 2.32
CA ARG A 30 14.92 9.47 3.32
C ARG A 30 14.36 9.81 4.69
N ARG A 31 13.37 10.71 4.74
CA ARG A 31 12.71 11.09 5.99
C ARG A 31 11.96 9.92 6.60
N TRP A 32 11.19 9.19 5.81
CA TRP A 32 10.47 8.00 6.27
C TRP A 32 11.42 6.93 6.83
N ILE A 33 12.56 6.66 6.17
CA ILE A 33 13.59 5.75 6.70
C ILE A 33 14.17 6.26 8.01
N ALA A 34 14.54 7.55 8.09
CA ALA A 34 15.08 8.16 9.31
C ALA A 34 14.07 8.14 10.48
N GLU A 35 12.77 8.20 10.18
CA GLU A 35 11.67 8.11 11.15
C GLU A 35 11.25 6.66 11.47
N GLY A 36 12.04 5.66 11.06
CA GLY A 36 11.82 4.25 11.42
C GLY A 36 10.87 3.49 10.49
N GLN A 37 10.60 4.02 9.29
CA GLN A 37 9.81 3.41 8.23
C GLN A 37 8.43 2.90 8.65
N CYS A 38 7.66 3.73 9.37
CA CYS A 38 6.33 3.40 9.88
C CYS A 38 5.40 2.86 8.78
N LYS A 39 4.64 1.80 9.10
CA LYS A 39 3.64 1.16 8.23
C LYS A 39 2.39 0.89 9.05
N VAL A 40 1.22 1.22 8.49
CA VAL A 40 -0.08 0.93 9.10
C VAL A 40 -0.85 0.03 8.15
N ILE A 41 -1.28 -1.13 8.66
CA ILE A 41 -2.00 -2.12 7.86
C ILE A 41 -3.48 -2.00 8.14
N LEU A 42 -4.23 -1.63 7.10
CA LEU A 42 -5.67 -1.40 7.14
C LEU A 42 -6.37 -2.47 6.29
N LYS A 43 -7.68 -2.63 6.50
CA LYS A 43 -8.52 -3.54 5.72
C LYS A 43 -9.61 -2.81 4.95
N VAL A 44 -9.90 -3.39 3.79
CA VAL A 44 -11.02 -3.06 2.90
C VAL A 44 -11.78 -4.35 2.60
N TYR A 45 -12.98 -4.23 2.08
CA TYR A 45 -13.87 -5.38 1.90
C TYR A 45 -14.08 -5.77 0.43
N SER A 46 -13.48 -5.04 -0.51
CA SER A 46 -13.59 -5.34 -1.95
C SER A 46 -12.42 -4.84 -2.77
N GLU A 47 -12.23 -5.45 -3.95
CA GLU A 47 -11.28 -4.99 -4.96
C GLU A 47 -11.63 -3.58 -5.49
N ALA A 48 -12.92 -3.31 -5.71
CA ALA A 48 -13.39 -1.99 -6.13
C ALA A 48 -13.00 -0.89 -5.13
N GLU A 49 -12.99 -1.20 -3.83
CA GLU A 49 -12.54 -0.27 -2.80
C GLU A 49 -11.03 0.00 -2.88
N LEU A 50 -10.19 -1.00 -3.18
CA LEU A 50 -8.76 -0.79 -3.43
C LEU A 50 -8.54 0.14 -4.63
N LEU A 51 -9.26 -0.07 -5.73
CA LEU A 51 -9.13 0.76 -6.93
C LEU A 51 -9.57 2.21 -6.66
N ARG A 52 -10.69 2.39 -5.94
CA ARG A 52 -11.16 3.71 -5.53
C ARG A 52 -10.13 4.46 -4.68
N LEU A 53 -9.55 3.79 -3.68
CA LEU A 53 -8.53 4.39 -2.80
C LEU A 53 -7.24 4.72 -3.58
N LYS A 54 -6.87 3.90 -4.55
CA LYS A 54 -5.75 4.20 -5.45
C LYS A 54 -5.99 5.50 -6.20
N ASP A 55 -7.14 5.63 -6.85
CA ASP A 55 -7.47 6.83 -7.63
C ASP A 55 -7.51 8.08 -6.74
N GLU A 56 -8.04 7.96 -5.52
CA GLU A 56 -8.06 9.04 -4.55
C GLU A 56 -6.65 9.44 -4.08
N ALA A 57 -5.78 8.47 -3.83
CA ALA A 57 -4.38 8.71 -3.47
C ALA A 57 -3.61 9.40 -4.61
N GLU A 58 -3.77 8.93 -5.85
CA GLU A 58 -3.10 9.52 -7.01
C GLU A 58 -3.58 10.95 -7.29
N LYS A 59 -4.88 11.25 -7.09
CA LYS A 59 -5.40 12.62 -7.14
C LYS A 59 -4.77 13.55 -6.10
N ASN A 60 -4.32 13.00 -4.97
CA ASN A 60 -3.58 13.71 -3.93
C ASN A 60 -2.05 13.65 -4.15
N SER A 61 -1.59 13.23 -5.33
CA SER A 61 -0.17 13.08 -5.68
C SER A 61 0.59 12.13 -4.75
N LEU A 62 -0.10 11.14 -4.18
CA LEU A 62 0.52 10.10 -3.38
C LEU A 62 0.99 8.95 -4.28
N PRO A 63 2.21 8.43 -4.08
CA PRO A 63 2.68 7.21 -4.72
C PRO A 63 1.80 6.01 -4.33
N THR A 64 1.48 5.16 -5.30
CA THR A 64 0.69 3.95 -5.06
C THR A 64 1.31 2.73 -5.73
N VAL A 65 1.00 1.54 -5.22
CA VAL A 65 1.33 0.24 -5.83
C VAL A 65 0.20 -0.73 -5.61
N LEU A 66 -0.29 -1.35 -6.68
CA LEU A 66 -1.18 -2.50 -6.62
C LEU A 66 -0.39 -3.80 -6.61
N VAL A 67 -0.78 -4.73 -5.73
CA VAL A 67 -0.19 -6.07 -5.65
C VAL A 67 -1.24 -7.09 -6.05
N HIS A 68 -0.90 -7.85 -7.08
CA HIS A 68 -1.68 -8.98 -7.54
C HIS A 68 -1.05 -10.27 -7.03
N ASP A 69 -1.87 -11.24 -6.66
CA ASP A 69 -1.37 -12.56 -6.35
C ASP A 69 -1.10 -13.34 -7.63
N SER A 70 0.14 -13.74 -7.86
CA SER A 70 0.55 -14.49 -9.06
C SER A 70 0.02 -15.94 -9.11
N GLY A 71 -0.92 -16.32 -8.24
CA GLY A 71 -1.58 -17.63 -8.27
C GLY A 71 -0.74 -18.81 -7.79
N LEU A 72 0.42 -18.57 -7.17
CA LEU A 72 1.26 -19.63 -6.58
C LEU A 72 0.73 -20.15 -5.23
N THR A 73 -0.52 -19.81 -4.89
CA THR A 73 -1.09 -19.83 -3.53
C THR A 73 -2.64 -19.87 -3.60
N GLN A 74 -3.31 -19.81 -2.44
CA GLN A 74 -4.72 -20.07 -2.15
C GLN A 74 -5.78 -19.21 -2.89
N LEU A 75 -5.40 -18.36 -3.85
CA LEU A 75 -6.32 -17.49 -4.60
C LEU A 75 -6.16 -17.72 -6.10
N GLU A 76 -7.20 -17.37 -6.86
CA GLU A 76 -7.14 -17.37 -8.32
C GLU A 76 -5.98 -16.47 -8.81
N PRO A 77 -5.18 -16.93 -9.79
CA PRO A 77 -4.11 -16.12 -10.36
C PRO A 77 -4.61 -14.76 -10.85
N GLY A 78 -3.88 -13.71 -10.51
CA GLY A 78 -4.21 -12.34 -10.89
C GLY A 78 -5.15 -11.61 -9.93
N THR A 79 -5.58 -12.24 -8.83
CA THR A 79 -6.43 -11.57 -7.83
C THR A 79 -5.72 -10.35 -7.24
N LEU A 80 -6.37 -9.18 -7.23
CA LEU A 80 -5.86 -7.99 -6.55
C LEU A 80 -5.95 -8.18 -5.03
N THR A 81 -4.82 -8.09 -4.33
CA THR A 81 -4.76 -8.44 -2.90
C THR A 81 -4.39 -7.30 -1.97
N CYS A 82 -3.63 -6.30 -2.45
CA CYS A 82 -3.16 -5.23 -1.59
C CYS A 82 -2.88 -3.95 -2.40
N LEU A 83 -3.06 -2.80 -1.74
CA LEU A 83 -2.66 -1.48 -2.21
C LEU A 83 -1.64 -0.90 -1.22
N GLY A 84 -0.44 -0.57 -1.70
CA GLY A 84 0.51 0.26 -0.97
C GLY A 84 0.30 1.73 -1.31
N ILE A 85 0.25 2.61 -0.30
CA ILE A 85 0.19 4.07 -0.47
C ILE A 85 1.39 4.68 0.26
N GLY A 86 2.12 5.55 -0.43
CA GLY A 86 3.33 6.20 0.07
C GLY A 86 4.60 5.37 -0.13
N PRO A 87 5.65 5.56 0.72
CA PRO A 87 5.69 6.51 1.82
C PRO A 87 5.48 7.97 1.39
N GLY A 88 4.95 8.79 2.29
CA GLY A 88 4.61 10.19 2.04
C GLY A 88 4.14 10.88 3.33
N PRO A 89 3.83 12.19 3.27
CA PRO A 89 3.33 12.93 4.43
C PRO A 89 2.08 12.29 5.02
N SER A 90 2.06 12.04 6.34
CA SER A 90 0.92 11.41 7.02
C SER A 90 -0.38 12.17 6.80
N SER A 91 -0.34 13.50 6.83
CA SER A 91 -1.52 14.35 6.59
C SER A 91 -2.13 14.20 5.21
N LEU A 92 -1.37 13.75 4.20
CA LEU A 92 -1.91 13.43 2.88
C LEU A 92 -2.44 11.99 2.84
N ILE A 93 -1.71 11.04 3.42
CA ILE A 93 -2.14 9.63 3.50
C ILE A 93 -3.47 9.51 4.25
N ASP A 94 -3.61 10.21 5.38
CA ASP A 94 -4.81 10.18 6.22
C ASP A 94 -6.05 10.72 5.52
N LYS A 95 -5.91 11.61 4.52
CA LYS A 95 -7.07 12.06 3.73
C LYS A 95 -7.76 10.90 3.03
N VAL A 96 -6.99 9.87 2.66
CA VAL A 96 -7.46 8.71 1.90
C VAL A 96 -7.83 7.55 2.83
N THR A 97 -7.05 7.34 3.90
CA THR A 97 -7.11 6.08 4.66
C THR A 97 -7.73 6.17 6.05
N ARG A 98 -8.00 7.38 6.57
CA ARG A 98 -8.41 7.59 7.97
C ARG A 98 -9.73 6.89 8.36
N SER A 99 -10.64 6.68 7.41
CA SER A 99 -11.91 6.00 7.67
C SER A 99 -11.80 4.47 7.68
N LEU A 100 -10.65 3.92 7.25
CA LEU A 100 -10.45 2.48 7.17
C LEU A 100 -10.14 1.88 8.55
N ARG A 101 -10.49 0.61 8.72
CA ARG A 101 -10.22 -0.11 9.97
C ARG A 101 -8.84 -0.76 9.92
N LEU A 102 -8.19 -0.86 11.08
CA LEU A 102 -7.00 -1.70 11.25
C LEU A 102 -7.33 -3.16 10.89
N LEU A 103 -6.40 -3.82 10.20
CA LEU A 103 -6.55 -5.20 9.73
C LEU A 103 -6.68 -6.17 10.90
#